data_AF-A0A7W9F6S7-F1
#
_entry.id   AF-A0A7W9F6S7-F1
#
_cell.length_a   1.000
_cell.length_b   1.000
_cell.length_c   1.000
_cell.angle_alpha   90.00
_cell.angle_beta   90.00
_cell.angle_gamma   90.00
#
_symmetry.space_group_name_H-M   'P 1'
#
loop_
_entity.id
_entity.type
_entity.pdbx_description
1 polymer ?
#
loop_
_entity_poly.entity_id
_entity_poly.type
_entity_poly.pdbx_seq_one_letter_code
_entity_poly.pdbx_strand_id
1 'polypeptide(L)'
;MSKTLIAAAAAPLLLVGAASAQTAPAPAPAQDQAHAEHHAHPTIDSPIEALVNDPATKAVLEKHLPGMDKHPAYGQFKGMTLRQVAPCSQGAITDEKIAAIDADLKALPAA
;
A
#
# COMPACT_ATOMS: atom_id res chain seq x y z
N MET A 1 19.63 -49.64 -2.76
CA MET A 1 20.93 -50.32 -2.73
C MET A 1 21.90 -49.54 -3.61
N SER A 2 22.88 -48.85 -2.99
CA SER A 2 24.33 -49.10 -3.19
C SER A 2 24.96 -48.14 -4.22
N LYS A 3 25.70 -47.11 -3.80
CA LYS A 3 27.13 -47.06 -3.35
C LYS A 3 28.06 -46.58 -4.49
N THR A 4 28.52 -45.32 -4.45
CA THR A 4 29.82 -44.81 -3.90
C THR A 4 31.00 -44.89 -4.87
N LEU A 5 31.67 -43.76 -5.15
CA LEU A 5 33.13 -43.56 -5.37
C LEU A 5 33.42 -42.05 -5.12
N ILE A 6 34.15 -41.55 -4.11
CA ILE A 6 35.57 -41.72 -3.68
C ILE A 6 36.51 -41.30 -4.82
N ALA A 7 37.52 -40.42 -4.74
CA ALA A 7 38.27 -39.67 -3.71
C ALA A 7 39.11 -38.61 -4.48
N ALA A 8 39.25 -37.37 -4.01
CA ALA A 8 40.32 -36.82 -3.16
C ALA A 8 41.63 -36.40 -3.87
N ALA A 9 42.00 -35.12 -3.71
CA ALA A 9 43.37 -34.56 -3.58
C ALA A 9 43.23 -33.01 -3.57
N ALA A 10 43.05 -32.33 -2.44
CA ALA A 10 44.02 -31.98 -1.39
C ALA A 10 45.17 -31.06 -1.87
N ALA A 11 45.00 -29.74 -1.67
CA ALA A 11 46.10 -28.80 -1.48
C ALA A 11 45.65 -27.71 -0.46
N PRO A 12 46.39 -27.51 0.64
CA PRO A 12 45.97 -26.77 1.84
C PRO A 12 46.32 -25.29 1.72
N LEU A 13 45.70 -24.41 2.51
CA LEU A 13 46.33 -23.20 3.05
C LEU A 13 45.39 -22.43 4.01
N LEU A 14 45.93 -22.16 5.20
CA LEU A 14 45.63 -21.08 6.15
C LEU A 14 44.50 -21.26 7.18
N LEU A 15 44.93 -21.11 8.43
CA LEU A 15 44.22 -21.06 9.69
C LEU A 15 43.19 -19.90 9.71
N VAL A 16 41.90 -20.21 9.65
CA VAL A 16 40.83 -19.24 9.98
C VAL A 16 40.34 -19.54 11.40
N GLY A 17 40.79 -18.73 12.35
CA GLY A 17 40.10 -18.55 13.61
C GLY A 17 39.14 -17.37 13.47
N ALA A 18 37.84 -17.61 13.68
CA ALA A 18 36.94 -16.76 14.46
C ALA A 18 35.49 -17.25 14.33
N ALA A 19 34.91 -17.63 15.47
CA ALA A 19 33.54 -17.36 15.87
C ALA A 19 32.40 -17.77 14.93
N SER A 20 31.86 -18.96 15.19
CA SER A 20 30.47 -19.29 14.92
C SER A 20 29.55 -18.37 15.73
N ALA A 21 29.00 -17.36 15.07
CA ALA A 21 27.67 -16.79 15.28
C ALA A 21 27.55 -15.69 14.22
N GLN A 22 26.61 -15.73 13.28
CA GLN A 22 25.32 -15.04 13.45
C GLN A 22 24.49 -15.14 12.16
N THR A 23 23.17 -15.28 12.34
CA THR A 23 22.10 -14.62 11.55
C THR A 23 21.87 -15.11 10.11
N ALA A 24 20.87 -15.97 9.88
CA ALA A 24 19.44 -15.69 9.63
C ALA A 24 19.14 -15.20 8.19
N PRO A 25 18.04 -15.68 7.55
CA PRO A 25 17.76 -15.47 6.13
C PRO A 25 17.79 -14.00 5.70
N ALA A 26 18.45 -13.75 4.57
CA ALA A 26 18.42 -12.46 3.88
C ALA A 26 16.96 -12.08 3.54
N PRO A 27 16.45 -10.92 4.02
CA PRO A 27 15.22 -10.36 3.50
C PRO A 27 15.49 -9.93 2.06
N ALA A 28 14.76 -10.53 1.11
CA ALA A 28 14.62 -9.95 -0.22
C ALA A 28 14.06 -8.53 -0.07
N PRO A 29 14.49 -7.55 -0.88
CA PRO A 29 13.82 -6.26 -0.94
C PRO A 29 12.42 -6.50 -1.50
N ALA A 30 11.46 -6.64 -0.59
CA ALA A 30 10.06 -6.47 -0.90
C ALA A 30 9.93 -5.02 -1.37
N GLN A 31 9.80 -4.90 -2.69
CA GLN A 31 9.13 -3.83 -3.41
C GLN A 31 8.90 -2.57 -2.57
N ASP A 32 9.83 -1.64 -2.77
CA ASP A 32 9.65 -0.21 -2.70
C ASP A 32 8.22 0.19 -3.12
N GLN A 33 7.35 0.29 -2.13
CA GLN A 33 6.26 1.26 -2.13
C GLN A 33 6.36 1.95 -0.79
N ALA A 34 7.25 2.94 -0.76
CA ALA A 34 7.26 3.99 0.21
C ALA A 34 5.84 4.56 0.38
N HIS A 35 5.14 4.15 1.43
CA HIS A 35 4.38 5.13 2.18
C HIS A 35 5.36 5.66 3.22
N ALA A 36 6.16 6.64 2.80
CA ALA A 36 6.98 7.41 3.69
C ALA A 36 6.10 7.86 4.85
N GLU A 37 6.54 7.50 6.05
CA GLU A 37 6.07 8.03 7.31
C GLU A 37 6.11 9.57 7.30
N HIS A 38 4.94 10.14 7.01
CA HIS A 38 4.42 11.35 7.60
C HIS A 38 2.93 11.09 7.77
N HIS A 39 2.35 11.51 8.89
CA HIS A 39 0.90 11.53 9.06
C HIS A 39 0.32 12.50 8.01
N ALA A 40 0.10 12.00 6.80
CA ALA A 40 -0.47 12.72 5.70
C ALA A 40 -1.84 12.13 5.43
N HIS A 41 -2.83 12.99 5.25
CA HIS A 41 -4.16 12.55 4.89
C HIS A 41 -4.14 11.75 3.58
N PRO A 42 -4.99 10.73 3.45
CA PRO A 42 -5.17 10.02 2.18
C PRO A 42 -5.63 10.99 1.08
N THR A 43 -5.16 10.75 -0.13
CA THR A 43 -5.43 11.59 -1.30
C THR A 43 -6.42 10.93 -2.26
N ILE A 44 -6.80 11.61 -3.33
CA ILE A 44 -7.75 11.08 -4.34
C ILE A 44 -7.27 9.78 -5.02
N ASP A 45 -5.96 9.51 -4.99
CA ASP A 45 -5.33 8.30 -5.52
C ASP A 45 -5.32 7.14 -4.49
N SER A 46 -5.67 7.44 -3.24
CA SER A 46 -5.84 6.44 -2.19
C SER A 46 -7.16 5.67 -2.38
N PRO A 47 -7.24 4.42 -1.89
CA PRO A 47 -8.49 3.67 -1.93
C PRO A 47 -9.58 4.39 -1.13
N ILE A 48 -10.83 4.29 -1.59
CA ILE A 48 -11.98 4.96 -0.97
C ILE A 48 -12.10 4.59 0.52
N GLU A 49 -11.78 3.36 0.91
CA GLU A 49 -11.80 2.98 2.32
C GLU A 49 -10.82 3.77 3.19
N ALA A 50 -9.65 4.14 2.67
CA ALA A 50 -8.70 4.97 3.41
C ALA A 50 -9.25 6.38 3.61
N LEU A 51 -9.84 6.97 2.56
CA LEU A 51 -10.52 8.28 2.62
C LEU A 51 -11.73 8.29 3.56
N VAL A 52 -12.40 7.17 3.76
CA VAL A 52 -13.53 7.07 4.70
C VAL A 52 -13.06 6.77 6.13
N ASN A 53 -11.90 6.12 6.30
CA ASN A 53 -11.34 5.80 7.61
C ASN A 53 -10.74 7.03 8.30
N ASP A 54 -10.15 7.95 7.53
CA ASP A 54 -9.65 9.21 8.05
C ASP A 54 -10.81 10.23 8.23
N PRO A 55 -11.01 10.80 9.43
CA PRO A 55 -12.16 11.65 9.72
C PRO A 55 -12.14 12.99 8.97
N ALA A 56 -10.95 13.53 8.64
CA ALA A 56 -10.82 14.80 7.93
C ALA A 56 -11.23 14.63 6.47
N THR A 57 -10.68 13.62 5.80
CA THR A 57 -11.00 13.28 4.42
C THR A 57 -12.43 12.77 4.27
N LYS A 58 -12.95 12.02 5.25
CA LYS A 58 -14.37 11.61 5.28
C LYS A 58 -15.30 12.83 5.29
N ALA A 59 -14.99 13.88 6.04
CA ALA A 59 -15.81 15.10 6.05
C ALA A 59 -15.87 15.76 4.67
N VAL A 60 -14.75 15.77 3.93
CA VAL A 60 -14.69 16.21 2.54
C VAL A 60 -15.56 15.31 1.65
N LEU A 61 -15.42 14.00 1.78
CA LEU A 61 -16.22 13.03 1.03
C LEU A 61 -17.72 13.21 1.29
N GLU A 62 -18.16 13.40 2.53
CA GLU A 62 -19.57 13.61 2.87
C GLU A 62 -20.14 14.92 2.28
N LYS A 63 -19.31 15.96 2.16
CA LYS A 63 -19.69 17.24 1.53
C LYS A 63 -19.99 17.08 0.04
N HIS A 64 -19.22 16.26 -0.67
CA HIS A 64 -19.33 16.11 -2.13
C HIS A 64 -20.09 14.84 -2.57
N LEU A 65 -20.03 13.77 -1.78
CA LEU A 65 -20.53 12.42 -2.05
C LEU A 65 -21.24 11.86 -0.81
N PRO A 66 -22.38 12.46 -0.39
CA PRO A 66 -23.06 12.06 0.83
C PRO A 66 -23.52 10.60 0.78
N GLY A 67 -23.20 9.84 1.83
CA GLY A 67 -23.66 8.47 1.99
C GLY A 67 -22.93 7.43 1.11
N MET A 68 -21.75 7.77 0.58
CA MET A 68 -20.95 6.84 -0.22
C MET A 68 -20.57 5.58 0.57
N ASP A 69 -20.27 5.69 1.87
CA ASP A 69 -19.93 4.56 2.74
C ASP A 69 -21.15 3.69 3.10
N LYS A 70 -22.36 4.20 2.88
CA LYS A 70 -23.63 3.48 3.10
C LYS A 70 -24.15 2.79 1.85
N HIS A 71 -23.50 2.97 0.71
CA HIS A 71 -23.95 2.38 -0.53
C HIS A 71 -23.93 0.84 -0.45
N PRO A 72 -24.95 0.12 -0.94
CA PRO A 72 -24.98 -1.36 -0.87
C PRO A 72 -23.79 -2.02 -1.58
N ALA A 73 -23.24 -1.37 -2.60
CA ALA A 73 -22.05 -1.82 -3.32
C ALA A 73 -20.72 -1.33 -2.71
N TYR A 74 -20.72 -0.64 -1.55
CA TYR A 74 -19.50 -0.11 -0.93
C TYR A 74 -18.41 -1.17 -0.79
N GLY A 75 -18.76 -2.38 -0.35
CA GLY A 75 -17.81 -3.49 -0.25
C GLY A 75 -17.11 -3.86 -1.56
N GLN A 76 -17.71 -3.58 -2.72
CA GLN A 76 -17.15 -3.88 -4.04
C GLN A 76 -16.16 -2.81 -4.51
N PHE A 77 -16.44 -1.54 -4.20
CA PHE A 77 -15.68 -0.42 -4.73
C PHE A 77 -14.76 0.26 -3.72
N LYS A 78 -14.89 -0.03 -2.41
CA LYS A 78 -14.11 0.63 -1.36
C LYS A 78 -12.59 0.49 -1.51
N GLY A 79 -12.12 -0.59 -2.14
CA GLY A 79 -10.70 -0.82 -2.43
C GLY A 79 -10.21 -0.14 -3.71
N MET A 80 -11.09 0.51 -4.47
CA MET A 80 -10.77 1.27 -5.67
C MET A 80 -10.68 2.77 -5.34
N THR A 81 -10.15 3.57 -6.27
CA THR A 81 -10.10 5.02 -6.15
C THR A 81 -11.37 5.68 -6.71
N LEU A 82 -11.67 6.92 -6.31
CA LEU A 82 -12.86 7.65 -6.78
C LEU A 82 -12.95 7.74 -8.30
N ARG A 83 -11.81 7.93 -8.99
CA ARG A 83 -11.74 7.93 -10.46
C ARG A 83 -12.11 6.59 -11.09
N GLN A 84 -11.73 5.47 -10.45
CA GLN A 84 -12.04 4.14 -10.96
C GLN A 84 -13.54 3.82 -10.81
N VAL A 85 -14.18 4.34 -9.76
CA VAL A 85 -15.60 4.11 -9.48
C VAL A 85 -16.51 5.09 -10.23
N ALA A 86 -15.98 6.24 -10.67
CA ALA A 86 -16.72 7.24 -11.44
C ALA A 86 -17.56 6.69 -12.60
N PRO A 87 -17.03 5.87 -13.54
CA PRO A 87 -17.83 5.31 -14.62
C PRO A 87 -18.95 4.37 -14.14
N CYS A 88 -18.73 3.67 -13.01
CA CYS A 88 -19.71 2.76 -12.41
C CYS A 88 -20.78 3.49 -11.58
N SER A 89 -20.57 4.78 -11.29
CA SER A 89 -21.43 5.58 -10.40
C SER A 89 -22.65 6.16 -11.09
N GLN A 90 -22.86 5.89 -12.38
CA GLN A 90 -24.01 6.37 -13.17
C GLN A 90 -24.19 7.91 -13.08
N GLY A 91 -23.06 8.64 -13.04
CA GLY A 91 -23.05 10.10 -12.92
C GLY A 91 -23.07 10.65 -11.48
N ALA A 92 -23.13 9.79 -10.45
CA ALA A 92 -23.06 10.25 -9.06
C ALA A 92 -21.66 10.78 -8.67
N ILE A 93 -20.61 10.24 -9.27
CA ILE A 93 -19.23 10.73 -9.16
C ILE A 93 -18.85 11.30 -10.53
N THR A 94 -18.60 12.60 -10.59
CA THR A 94 -18.18 13.32 -11.80
C THR A 94 -16.75 13.80 -11.65
N ASP A 95 -16.05 14.07 -12.76
CA ASP A 95 -14.70 14.63 -12.74
C ASP A 95 -14.63 15.98 -12.00
N GLU A 96 -15.66 16.81 -12.13
CA GLU A 96 -15.76 18.08 -11.38
C GLU A 96 -15.76 17.84 -9.86
N LYS A 97 -16.52 16.85 -9.39
CA LYS A 97 -16.57 16.50 -7.97
C LYS A 97 -15.26 15.89 -7.50
N ILE A 98 -14.63 15.06 -8.32
CA ILE A 98 -13.30 14.49 -8.02
C ILE A 98 -12.27 15.60 -7.88
N ALA A 99 -12.26 16.58 -8.79
CA ALA A 99 -11.35 17.72 -8.74
C ALA A 99 -11.62 18.61 -7.51
N ALA A 100 -12.89 18.83 -7.17
CA ALA A 100 -13.27 19.56 -5.97
C ALA A 100 -12.81 18.85 -4.69
N ILE A 101 -13.01 17.53 -4.61
CA ILE A 101 -12.54 16.70 -3.49
C ILE A 101 -11.01 16.76 -3.41
N ASP A 102 -10.28 16.58 -4.52
CA ASP A 102 -8.82 16.67 -4.54
C ASP A 102 -8.30 18.03 -4.03
N ALA A 103 -8.94 19.13 -4.43
CA ALA A 103 -8.60 20.46 -3.96
C ALA A 103 -8.82 20.62 -2.45
N ASP A 104 -9.95 20.12 -1.94
CA ASP A 104 -10.31 20.23 -0.52
C ASP A 104 -9.43 19.31 0.35
N LEU A 105 -9.12 18.09 -0.13
CA LEU A 105 -8.14 17.18 0.50
C LEU A 105 -6.75 17.81 0.61
N LYS A 106 -6.29 18.52 -0.44
CA LYS A 106 -5.00 19.24 -0.43
C LYS A 106 -5.01 20.47 0.47
N ALA A 107 -6.18 21.03 0.76
CA ALA A 107 -6.35 22.15 1.67
C ALA A 107 -6.40 21.72 3.14
N LEU A 108 -6.48 20.41 3.43
CA LEU A 108 -6.45 19.90 4.79
C LEU A 108 -5.09 20.20 5.46
N PRO A 109 -5.08 20.55 6.76
CA PRO A 109 -3.85 20.66 7.52
C PRO A 109 -3.11 19.31 7.57
N ALA A 110 -1.83 19.29 7.93
CA ALA A 110 -1.12 18.03 8.16
C ALA A 110 -1.81 17.19 9.26
N ALA A 111 -1.81 15.86 9.11
CA ALA A 111 -2.55 14.93 9.95
C ALA A 111 -1.83 14.57 11.27
#